data_AF-A0A924NAM3-F1
#
_entry.id   AF-A0A924NAM3-F1
#
_cell.length_a   1.000
_cell.length_b   1.000
_cell.length_c   1.000
_cell.angle_alpha   90.00
_cell.angle_beta   90.00
_cell.angle_gamma   90.00
#
_symmetry.space_group_name_H-M   'P 1'
#
loop_
_entity.id
_entity.type
_entity.pdbx_description
1 polymer ?
#
loop_
_entity_poly.entity_id
_entity_poly.type
_entity_poly.pdbx_seq_one_letter_code
_entity_poly.pdbx_strand_id
1 'polypeptide(L)'
;TLGPLATDIAPAYDHITSAIGAAIIAQAGTAMLCYVTPKEHLGLPNRDDVKTGVITYKIAAHAADLAKGHPRAQEWDDAISKARFDFRWRDQFNLALDPVTALAYHDETLPAEGAKVAHFCSMCGPKFCSMKITQDVREYAARLRGTGLDGVQAGMQAKADEFRESGGEIYLPAPVEAGMP
;
A
#
# COMPACT_ATOMS: atom_id res chain seq x y z
N THR A 1 -21.05 -18.13 10.10
CA THR A 1 -20.12 -19.27 10.31
C THR A 1 -19.17 -18.95 11.44
N LEU A 2 -18.40 -19.92 11.96
CA LEU A 2 -17.27 -19.70 12.86
C LEU A 2 -16.00 -20.03 12.06
N GLY A 3 -15.26 -19.03 11.60
CA GLY A 3 -14.26 -19.23 10.53
C GLY A 3 -14.90 -19.57 9.18
N PRO A 4 -14.52 -20.69 8.52
CA PRO A 4 -13.81 -21.86 9.08
C PRO A 4 -12.29 -21.71 9.15
N LEU A 5 -11.66 -22.41 10.10
CA LEU A 5 -10.20 -22.58 10.16
C LEU A 5 -9.74 -23.36 8.93
N ALA A 6 -8.80 -22.80 8.17
CA ALA A 6 -8.25 -23.47 6.98
C ALA A 6 -7.20 -24.55 7.34
N THR A 7 -6.69 -24.54 8.57
CA THR A 7 -5.70 -25.49 9.07
C THR A 7 -5.68 -25.48 10.60
N ASP A 8 -5.33 -26.62 11.21
CA ASP A 8 -5.32 -26.82 12.67
C ASP A 8 -3.91 -26.70 13.28
N ILE A 9 -2.87 -26.49 12.47
CA ILE A 9 -1.47 -26.59 12.92
C ILE A 9 -0.88 -25.29 13.49
N ALA A 10 -1.70 -24.24 13.63
CA ALA A 10 -1.23 -22.90 14.02
C ALA A 10 -2.04 -22.27 15.17
N PRO A 11 -2.17 -22.95 16.33
CA PRO A 11 -2.72 -22.31 17.53
C PRO A 11 -1.91 -21.05 17.86
N ALA A 12 -2.54 -20.07 18.51
CA ALA A 12 -2.09 -18.67 18.65
C ALA A 12 -2.33 -17.79 17.41
N TYR A 13 -2.59 -18.40 16.24
CA TYR A 13 -2.81 -17.70 14.98
C TYR A 13 -4.14 -18.06 14.33
N ASP A 14 -5.09 -18.59 15.10
CA ASP A 14 -6.37 -19.07 14.56
C ASP A 14 -7.26 -17.96 14.02
N HIS A 15 -7.12 -16.73 14.51
CA HIS A 15 -7.68 -15.56 13.86
C HIS A 15 -7.25 -15.43 12.39
N ILE A 16 -6.01 -15.81 12.03
CA ILE A 16 -5.49 -15.80 10.66
C ILE A 16 -5.95 -17.04 9.90
N THR A 17 -5.78 -18.24 10.46
CA THR A 17 -6.17 -19.50 9.79
C THR A 17 -7.65 -19.48 9.43
N SER A 18 -8.47 -18.92 10.31
CA SER A 18 -9.91 -18.78 10.12
C SER A 18 -10.32 -17.61 9.23
N ALA A 19 -9.57 -16.51 9.20
CA ALA A 19 -9.86 -15.39 8.30
C ALA A 19 -9.79 -15.80 6.82
N ILE A 20 -8.89 -16.72 6.47
CA ILE A 20 -8.77 -17.28 5.12
C ILE A 20 -10.07 -17.97 4.72
N GLY A 21 -10.53 -18.93 5.53
CA GLY A 21 -11.78 -19.63 5.26
C GLY A 21 -13.00 -18.72 5.35
N ALA A 22 -13.00 -17.79 6.31
CA ALA A 22 -14.07 -16.82 6.50
C ALA A 22 -14.28 -15.92 5.27
N ALA A 23 -13.20 -15.40 4.67
CA ALA A 23 -13.28 -14.59 3.45
C ALA A 23 -13.84 -15.40 2.26
N ILE A 24 -13.35 -16.63 2.07
CA ILE A 24 -13.80 -17.52 0.98
C ILE A 24 -15.29 -17.86 1.13
N ILE A 25 -15.72 -18.26 2.32
CA ILE A 25 -17.11 -18.68 2.55
C ILE A 25 -18.08 -17.48 2.60
N ALA A 26 -17.62 -16.29 2.98
CA ALA A 26 -18.38 -15.04 2.87
C ALA A 26 -18.53 -14.61 1.42
N GLN A 27 -17.46 -14.72 0.61
CA GLN A 27 -17.54 -14.48 -0.83
C GLN A 27 -18.60 -15.41 -1.48
N ALA A 28 -18.68 -16.66 -1.02
CA ALA A 28 -19.67 -17.63 -1.45
C ALA A 28 -21.11 -17.39 -0.91
N GLY A 29 -21.32 -16.38 -0.05
CA GLY A 29 -22.65 -15.96 0.38
C GLY A 29 -22.95 -16.09 1.88
N THR A 30 -21.97 -16.40 2.73
CA THR A 30 -22.19 -16.36 4.18
C THR A 30 -22.53 -14.94 4.63
N ALA A 31 -23.69 -14.79 5.29
CA ALA A 31 -24.21 -13.49 5.69
C ALA A 31 -23.59 -12.91 6.99
N MET A 32 -23.02 -13.77 7.85
CA MET A 32 -22.43 -13.34 9.12
C MET A 32 -21.24 -14.24 9.50
N LEU A 33 -20.14 -13.61 9.89
CA LEU A 33 -18.91 -14.27 10.34
C LEU A 33 -18.75 -14.06 11.85
N CYS A 34 -18.78 -15.14 12.63
CA CYS A 34 -18.34 -15.11 14.01
C CYS A 34 -16.81 -15.11 14.02
N TYR A 35 -16.22 -14.13 14.69
CA TYR A 35 -14.78 -13.98 14.78
C TYR A 35 -14.11 -15.11 15.58
N VAL A 36 -12.82 -15.28 15.35
CA VAL A 36 -11.94 -16.17 16.10
C VAL A 36 -10.79 -15.32 16.61
N THR A 37 -10.44 -15.47 17.88
CA THR A 37 -9.38 -14.67 18.50
C THR A 37 -8.01 -15.36 18.33
N PRO A 38 -6.89 -14.66 18.55
CA PRO A 38 -5.57 -15.30 18.58
C PRO A 38 -5.49 -16.45 19.59
N LYS A 39 -6.18 -16.34 20.74
CA LYS A 39 -6.14 -17.35 21.81
C LYS A 39 -7.18 -18.46 21.69
N GLU A 40 -7.88 -18.56 20.56
CA GLU A 40 -8.73 -19.73 20.31
C GLU A 40 -7.90 -21.01 20.51
N HIS A 41 -8.52 -22.03 21.11
CA HIS A 41 -7.87 -23.28 21.53
C HIS A 41 -6.75 -23.17 22.58
N LEU A 42 -6.48 -21.97 23.14
CA LEU A 42 -5.42 -21.74 24.13
C LEU A 42 -5.93 -21.13 25.44
N GLY A 43 -6.95 -20.27 25.41
CA GLY A 43 -7.49 -19.68 26.62
C GLY A 43 -8.42 -18.50 26.37
N LEU A 44 -8.82 -17.83 27.45
CA LEU A 44 -9.69 -16.67 27.35
C LEU A 44 -8.95 -15.48 26.70
N PRO A 45 -9.57 -14.80 25.72
CA PRO A 45 -8.97 -13.63 25.10
C PRO A 45 -8.95 -12.44 26.07
N ASN A 46 -7.88 -11.65 26.02
CA ASN A 46 -7.83 -10.34 26.66
C ASN A 46 -8.38 -9.24 25.73
N ARG A 47 -8.33 -7.99 26.17
CA ARG A 47 -8.80 -6.83 25.41
C ARG A 47 -8.16 -6.71 24.01
N ASP A 48 -6.85 -6.94 23.91
CA ASP A 48 -6.12 -6.76 22.66
C ASP A 48 -6.32 -7.95 21.71
N ASP A 49 -6.52 -9.16 22.26
CA ASP A 49 -6.93 -10.34 21.49
C ASP A 49 -8.31 -10.12 20.84
N VAL A 50 -9.24 -9.52 21.58
CA VAL A 50 -10.57 -9.15 21.06
C VAL A 50 -10.44 -8.11 19.94
N LYS A 51 -9.66 -7.03 20.15
CA LYS A 51 -9.41 -6.02 19.10
C LYS A 51 -8.83 -6.68 17.85
N THR A 52 -7.83 -7.53 18.00
CA THR A 52 -7.19 -8.27 16.90
C THR A 52 -8.21 -9.09 16.14
N GLY A 53 -8.99 -9.93 16.82
CA GLY A 53 -10.03 -10.74 16.18
C GLY A 53 -11.05 -9.90 15.41
N VAL A 54 -11.52 -8.79 15.98
CA VAL A 54 -12.51 -7.90 15.33
C VAL A 54 -11.94 -7.26 14.07
N ILE A 55 -10.72 -6.71 14.14
CA ILE A 55 -10.08 -6.10 12.96
C ILE A 55 -9.83 -7.15 11.88
N THR A 56 -9.31 -8.32 12.25
CA THR A 56 -9.08 -9.44 11.32
C THR A 56 -10.36 -9.86 10.60
N TYR A 57 -11.48 -9.97 11.30
CA TYR A 57 -12.74 -10.37 10.68
C TYR A 57 -13.43 -9.24 9.89
N LYS A 58 -13.22 -7.97 10.25
CA LYS A 58 -13.62 -6.85 9.37
C LYS A 58 -12.85 -6.87 8.05
N ILE A 59 -11.56 -7.23 8.08
CA ILE A 59 -10.77 -7.41 6.85
C ILE A 59 -11.36 -8.55 6.01
N ALA A 60 -11.63 -9.71 6.60
CA ALA A 60 -12.20 -10.86 5.89
C ALA A 60 -13.57 -10.54 5.28
N ALA A 61 -14.45 -9.86 6.04
CA ALA A 61 -15.76 -9.44 5.56
C ALA A 61 -15.65 -8.44 4.39
N HIS A 62 -14.81 -7.40 4.54
CA HIS A 62 -14.60 -6.40 3.48
C HIS A 62 -13.98 -7.02 2.22
N ALA A 63 -13.01 -7.92 2.38
CA ALA A 63 -12.41 -8.66 1.26
C ALA A 63 -13.46 -9.50 0.51
N ALA A 64 -14.37 -10.15 1.24
CA ALA A 64 -15.49 -10.86 0.64
C ALA A 64 -16.47 -9.92 -0.09
N ASP A 65 -16.77 -8.75 0.48
CA ASP A 65 -17.64 -7.75 -0.16
C ASP A 65 -17.02 -7.17 -1.43
N LEU A 66 -15.71 -6.92 -1.46
CA LEU A 66 -14.98 -6.59 -2.68
C LEU A 66 -15.11 -7.70 -3.73
N ALA A 67 -14.87 -8.95 -3.34
CA ALA A 67 -14.92 -10.09 -4.26
C ALA A 67 -16.33 -10.40 -4.78
N LYS A 68 -17.37 -10.02 -4.03
CA LYS A 68 -18.78 -10.07 -4.44
C LYS A 68 -19.19 -8.89 -5.34
N GLY A 69 -18.34 -7.88 -5.48
CA GLY A 69 -18.70 -6.62 -6.16
C GLY A 69 -19.79 -5.85 -5.40
N HIS A 70 -19.79 -5.90 -4.06
CA HIS A 70 -20.77 -5.18 -3.26
C HIS A 70 -20.69 -3.68 -3.56
N PRO A 71 -21.83 -2.99 -3.78
CA PRO A 71 -21.84 -1.56 -4.02
C PRO A 71 -21.01 -0.81 -2.98
N ARG A 72 -20.15 0.10 -3.46
CA ARG A 72 -19.33 1.01 -2.66
C ARG A 72 -18.19 0.37 -1.84
N ALA A 73 -18.05 -0.96 -1.83
CA ALA A 73 -16.91 -1.60 -1.14
C ALA A 73 -15.57 -1.09 -1.72
N GLN A 74 -15.49 -1.05 -3.06
CA GLN A 74 -14.31 -0.58 -3.77
C GLN A 74 -13.99 0.92 -3.55
N GLU A 75 -15.00 1.76 -3.24
CA GLU A 75 -14.79 3.19 -2.99
C GLU A 75 -13.84 3.42 -1.80
N TRP A 76 -13.87 2.54 -0.80
CA TRP A 76 -12.97 2.63 0.35
C TRP A 76 -11.52 2.30 -0.06
N ASP A 77 -11.31 1.20 -0.78
CA ASP A 77 -10.00 0.78 -1.30
C ASP A 77 -9.40 1.84 -2.22
N ASP A 78 -10.21 2.42 -3.10
CA ASP A 78 -9.77 3.47 -4.02
C ASP A 78 -9.41 4.75 -3.25
N ALA A 79 -10.19 5.14 -2.23
CA ALA A 79 -9.91 6.32 -1.43
C ALA A 79 -8.59 6.20 -0.65
N ILE A 80 -8.35 5.07 0.02
CA ILE A 80 -7.10 4.85 0.78
C ILE A 80 -5.91 4.66 -0.17
N SER A 81 -6.09 4.01 -1.32
CA SER A 81 -5.04 3.86 -2.33
C SER A 81 -4.65 5.19 -2.96
N LYS A 82 -5.63 6.06 -3.23
CA LYS A 82 -5.37 7.43 -3.68
C LYS A 82 -4.64 8.24 -2.61
N ALA A 83 -5.05 8.14 -1.34
CA ALA A 83 -4.34 8.81 -0.24
C ALA A 83 -2.88 8.37 -0.13
N ARG A 84 -2.63 7.06 -0.31
CA ARG A 84 -1.28 6.49 -0.34
C ARG A 84 -0.45 7.01 -1.51
N PHE A 85 -1.01 7.00 -2.73
CA PHE A 85 -0.29 7.46 -3.92
C PHE A 85 0.03 8.95 -3.87
N ASP A 86 -0.86 9.76 -3.30
CA ASP A 86 -0.69 11.21 -3.15
C ASP A 86 0.10 11.61 -1.89
N PHE A 87 0.63 10.65 -1.12
CA PHE A 87 1.33 10.87 0.14
C PHE A 87 0.52 11.67 1.19
N ARG A 88 -0.81 11.56 1.15
CA ARG A 88 -1.72 12.13 2.16
C ARG A 88 -1.78 11.22 3.39
N TRP A 89 -0.67 11.15 4.13
CA TRP A 89 -0.48 10.21 5.24
C TRP A 89 -1.61 10.22 6.25
N ARG A 90 -2.06 11.40 6.69
CA ARG A 90 -3.16 11.52 7.67
C ARG A 90 -4.47 10.94 7.14
N ASP A 91 -4.77 11.18 5.86
CA ASP A 91 -5.97 10.62 5.24
C ASP A 91 -5.86 9.10 5.11
N GLN A 92 -4.69 8.59 4.72
CA GLN A 92 -4.43 7.15 4.67
C GLN A 92 -4.63 6.49 6.04
N PHE A 93 -4.13 7.09 7.12
CA PHE A 93 -4.33 6.55 8.47
C PHE A 93 -5.80 6.59 8.88
N ASN A 94 -6.48 7.71 8.68
CA ASN A 94 -7.88 7.87 9.05
C ASN A 94 -8.81 6.94 8.26
N LEU A 95 -8.43 6.58 7.04
CA LEU A 95 -9.14 5.60 6.21
C LEU A 95 -8.77 4.15 6.56
N ALA A 96 -7.76 3.87 7.38
CA ALA A 96 -7.44 2.50 7.75
C ALA A 96 -8.50 1.89 8.68
N LEU A 97 -8.61 0.56 8.70
CA LEU A 97 -9.51 -0.15 9.61
C LEU A 97 -9.16 0.05 11.10
N ASP A 98 -7.89 0.36 11.38
CA ASP A 98 -7.34 0.68 12.70
C ASP A 98 -6.36 1.88 12.59
N PRO A 99 -6.89 3.12 12.56
CA PRO A 99 -6.10 4.34 12.32
C PRO A 99 -4.97 4.56 13.33
N VAL A 100 -5.20 4.18 14.59
CA VAL A 100 -4.23 4.35 15.67
C VAL A 100 -3.00 3.50 15.43
N THR A 101 -3.19 2.23 15.06
CA THR A 101 -2.08 1.31 14.75
C THR A 101 -1.36 1.73 13.47
N ALA A 102 -2.09 2.16 12.44
CA ALA A 102 -1.48 2.63 11.19
C ALA A 102 -0.56 3.85 11.41
N LEU A 103 -0.98 4.81 12.21
CA LEU A 103 -0.16 5.96 12.60
C LEU A 103 1.03 5.53 13.46
N ALA A 104 0.81 4.68 14.47
CA ALA A 104 1.86 4.23 15.38
C ALA A 104 3.01 3.55 14.62
N TYR A 105 2.71 2.64 13.69
CA TYR A 105 3.72 1.92 12.91
C TYR A 105 4.53 2.83 11.98
N HIS A 106 3.92 3.88 11.42
CA HIS A 106 4.67 4.89 10.68
C HIS A 106 5.62 5.66 11.63
N ASP A 107 5.12 6.05 12.80
CA ASP A 107 5.82 6.95 13.72
C ASP A 107 6.93 6.25 14.52
N GLU A 108 6.94 4.92 14.56
CA GLU A 108 8.07 4.14 15.09
C GLU A 108 9.41 4.51 14.42
N THR A 109 9.37 4.91 13.15
CA THR A 109 10.58 5.27 12.38
C THR A 109 10.59 6.71 11.91
N LEU A 110 9.43 7.32 11.65
CA LEU A 110 9.29 8.68 11.16
C LEU A 110 8.31 9.50 12.03
N PRO A 111 8.63 9.76 13.31
CA PRO A 111 7.71 10.39 14.26
C PRO A 111 7.47 11.88 13.97
N ALA A 112 8.40 12.54 13.26
CA ALA A 112 8.32 13.98 13.02
C ALA A 112 7.07 14.33 12.19
N GLU A 113 6.39 15.43 12.55
CA GLU A 113 5.19 15.90 11.82
C GLU A 113 5.47 16.19 10.34
N GLY A 114 6.67 16.66 10.01
CA GLY A 114 7.10 16.85 8.61
C GLY A 114 7.12 15.56 7.78
N ALA A 115 7.20 14.37 8.41
CA ALA A 115 7.12 13.11 7.69
C ALA A 115 5.70 12.80 7.19
N LYS A 116 4.65 13.41 7.78
CA LYS A 116 3.25 13.22 7.34
C LYS A 116 2.91 13.94 6.04
N VAL A 117 3.87 14.69 5.49
CA VAL A 117 3.80 15.31 4.17
C VAL A 117 4.95 14.87 3.28
N ALA A 118 5.75 13.89 3.71
CA ALA A 118 6.89 13.39 2.94
C ALA A 118 6.45 12.46 1.82
N HIS A 119 7.09 12.60 0.65
CA HIS A 119 6.86 11.73 -0.52
C HIS A 119 7.65 10.41 -0.44
N PHE A 120 7.76 9.82 0.75
CA PHE A 120 8.39 8.53 1.00
C PHE A 120 8.05 8.03 2.41
N CYS A 121 8.31 6.74 2.66
CA CYS A 121 8.37 6.16 4.01
C CYS A 121 9.77 5.60 4.30
N SER A 122 9.96 5.09 5.51
CA SER A 122 11.22 4.49 5.95
C SER A 122 11.62 3.25 5.13
N MET A 123 10.68 2.54 4.51
CA MET A 123 10.97 1.32 3.74
C MET A 123 11.88 1.56 2.52
N CYS A 124 11.66 2.64 1.77
CA CYS A 124 12.42 2.92 0.54
C CYS A 124 13.23 4.22 0.61
N GLY A 125 12.91 5.10 1.56
CA GLY A 125 13.53 6.41 1.68
C GLY A 125 13.24 7.34 0.49
N PRO A 126 13.84 8.54 0.49
CA PRO A 126 13.47 9.63 -0.43
C PRO A 126 13.88 9.41 -1.89
N LYS A 127 14.82 8.50 -2.16
CA LYS A 127 15.40 8.27 -3.49
C LYS A 127 14.79 7.06 -4.22
N PHE A 128 14.29 6.06 -3.49
CA PHE A 128 13.85 4.79 -4.07
C PHE A 128 12.35 4.51 -3.88
N CYS A 129 11.57 5.50 -3.43
CA CYS A 129 10.12 5.35 -3.34
C CYS A 129 9.50 5.24 -4.75
N SER A 130 8.94 4.07 -5.07
CA SER A 130 8.34 3.78 -6.38
C SER A 130 7.20 4.73 -6.76
N MET A 131 6.36 5.11 -5.79
CA MET A 131 5.25 6.04 -6.02
C MET A 131 5.76 7.45 -6.36
N LYS A 132 6.81 7.92 -5.68
CA LYS A 132 7.44 9.21 -5.96
C LYS A 132 8.08 9.21 -7.35
N ILE A 133 8.86 8.18 -7.67
CA ILE A 133 9.45 8.02 -9.01
C ILE A 133 8.37 8.03 -10.09
N THR A 134 7.23 7.38 -9.83
CA THR A 134 6.08 7.39 -10.76
C THR A 134 5.50 8.79 -10.93
N GLN A 135 5.39 9.59 -9.86
CA GLN A 135 4.95 10.99 -9.94
C GLN A 135 5.94 11.83 -10.75
N ASP A 136 7.25 11.72 -10.49
CA ASP A 136 8.30 12.45 -11.20
C ASP A 136 8.26 12.14 -12.71
N VAL A 137 8.06 10.87 -13.09
CA VAL A 137 7.90 10.45 -14.48
C VAL A 137 6.63 11.02 -15.12
N ARG A 138 5.50 11.03 -14.40
CA ARG A 138 4.24 11.61 -14.89
C ARG A 138 4.36 13.12 -15.10
N GLU A 139 5.01 13.82 -14.19
CA GLU A 139 5.28 15.25 -14.31
C GLU A 139 6.20 15.55 -15.50
N TYR A 140 7.28 14.78 -15.65
CA TYR A 140 8.18 14.92 -16.79
C TYR A 140 7.46 14.73 -18.12
N ALA A 141 6.64 13.67 -18.24
CA ALA A 141 5.84 13.43 -19.44
C ALA A 141 4.85 14.58 -19.73
N ALA A 142 4.20 15.12 -18.69
CA ALA A 142 3.31 16.26 -18.83
C ALA A 142 4.03 17.52 -19.34
N ARG A 143 5.28 17.77 -18.89
CA ARG A 143 6.10 18.90 -19.32
C ARG A 143 6.57 18.78 -20.78
N LEU A 144 6.75 17.57 -21.29
CA LEU A 144 7.14 17.30 -22.69
C LEU A 144 6.01 17.50 -23.72
N ARG A 145 4.84 18.03 -23.31
CA ARG A 145 3.68 18.31 -24.18
C ARG A 145 3.08 17.08 -24.89
N GLY A 146 3.03 15.94 -24.22
CA GLY A 146 2.24 14.80 -24.71
C GLY A 146 2.14 13.67 -23.68
N THR A 147 0.93 13.23 -23.36
CA THR A 147 0.69 11.95 -22.71
C THR A 147 0.41 10.88 -23.78
N GLY A 148 0.98 9.69 -23.65
CA GLY A 148 0.83 8.61 -24.64
C GLY A 148 2.01 8.52 -25.63
N LEU A 149 1.78 7.84 -26.76
CA LEU A 149 2.84 7.48 -27.73
C LEU A 149 3.56 8.70 -28.31
N ASP A 150 2.87 9.81 -28.53
CA ASP A 150 3.45 11.03 -29.12
C ASP A 150 4.48 11.69 -28.18
N GLY A 151 4.22 11.69 -26.87
CA GLY A 151 5.17 12.17 -25.86
C GLY A 151 6.39 11.27 -25.72
N VAL A 152 6.19 9.95 -25.86
CA VAL A 152 7.29 8.97 -25.89
C VAL A 152 8.16 9.19 -27.13
N GLN A 153 7.56 9.36 -28.31
CA GLN A 153 8.27 9.63 -29.57
C GLN A 153 9.10 10.92 -29.47
N ALA A 154 8.51 12.01 -28.94
CA ALA A 154 9.20 13.28 -28.75
C ALA A 154 10.36 13.16 -27.73
N GLY A 155 10.14 12.45 -26.62
CA GLY A 155 11.18 12.20 -25.62
C GLY A 155 12.34 11.34 -26.16
N MET A 156 12.02 10.30 -26.94
CA MET A 156 13.03 9.47 -27.62
C MET A 156 13.81 10.27 -28.66
N GLN A 157 13.15 11.14 -29.42
CA GLN A 157 13.81 12.03 -30.37
C GLN A 157 14.78 12.98 -29.65
N ALA A 158 14.35 13.60 -28.56
CA ALA A 158 15.21 14.48 -27.75
C ALA A 158 16.44 13.75 -27.18
N LYS A 159 16.27 12.51 -26.69
CA LYS A 159 17.42 11.68 -26.24
C LYS A 159 18.32 11.24 -27.38
N ALA A 160 17.78 11.00 -28.57
CA ALA A 160 18.57 10.71 -29.76
C ALA A 160 19.36 11.93 -30.25
N ASP A 161 18.82 13.15 -30.09
CA ASP A 161 19.53 14.40 -30.34
C ASP A 161 20.66 14.60 -29.31
N GLU A 162 20.37 14.44 -28.01
CA GLU A 162 21.36 14.52 -26.91
C GLU A 162 22.52 13.54 -27.10
N PHE A 163 22.22 12.30 -27.49
CA PHE A 163 23.25 11.29 -27.79
C PHE A 163 24.14 11.68 -28.97
N ARG A 164 23.54 12.28 -30.03
CA ARG A 164 24.31 12.78 -31.17
C ARG A 164 25.19 13.96 -30.77
N GLU A 165 24.68 14.86 -29.92
CA GLU A 165 25.42 16.01 -29.40
C GLU A 165 26.56 15.59 -28.45
N SER A 166 26.38 14.52 -27.69
CA SER A 166 27.42 13.95 -26.83
C SER A 166 28.46 13.12 -27.58
N GLY A 167 28.50 13.20 -28.92
CA GLY A 167 29.47 12.51 -29.76
C GLY A 167 29.13 11.06 -30.08
N GLY A 168 27.92 10.60 -29.78
CA GLY A 168 27.50 9.21 -30.00
C GLY A 168 28.14 8.21 -29.05
N GLU A 169 28.66 8.68 -27.92
CA GLU A 169 29.30 7.85 -26.91
C GLU A 169 28.27 7.24 -25.94
N ILE A 170 28.34 5.92 -25.76
CA ILE A 170 27.47 5.21 -24.80
C ILE A 170 27.96 5.43 -23.37
N TYR A 171 29.28 5.58 -23.20
CA TYR A 171 29.91 5.76 -21.90
C TYR A 171 30.41 7.19 -21.76
N LEU A 172 29.58 8.04 -21.18
CA LEU A 172 29.98 9.40 -20.86
C LEU A 172 30.87 9.41 -19.61
N PRO A 173 31.91 10.25 -19.57
CA PRO A 173 32.69 10.44 -18.35
C PRO A 173 31.76 10.87 -17.21
N ALA A 174 31.99 10.33 -16.01
CA ALA A 174 31.20 10.68 -14.85
C ALA A 174 31.18 12.20 -14.66
N PRO A 175 30.02 12.81 -14.31
CA PRO A 175 29.95 14.23 -14.02
C PRO A 175 30.98 14.58 -12.94
N VAL A 176 31.83 15.56 -13.20
CA VAL A 176 32.72 16.11 -12.17
C VAL A 176 31.82 16.84 -11.18
N GLU A 177 31.65 16.30 -9.97
CA GLU A 177 30.89 16.99 -8.91
C GLU A 177 31.61 18.30 -8.57
N ALA A 178 31.01 19.42 -8.99
CA ALA A 178 31.46 20.74 -8.60
C ALA A 178 31.03 20.99 -7.15
N GLY A 179 31.97 20.75 -6.22
CA GLY A 179 31.91 21.27 -4.86
C GLY A 179 31.17 20.39 -3.85
N MET A 180 31.93 19.51 -3.21
CA MET A 180 31.73 19.24 -1.78
C MET A 180 32.89 19.88 -1.01
N PRO A 181 32.63 20.62 0.09
CA PRO A 181 33.67 20.93 1.07
C PRO A 181 34.21 19.66 1.73
#